data_AF-R9KWA3-F1
#
_entry.id   AF-R9KWA3-F1
#
_cell.length_a   1.000
_cell.length_b   1.000
_cell.length_c   1.000
_cell.angle_alpha   90.00
_cell.angle_beta   90.00
_cell.angle_gamma   90.00
#
_symmetry.space_group_name_H-M   'P 1'
#
loop_
_entity.id
_entity.type
_entity.pdbx_description
1 polymer ?
#
loop_
_entity_poly.entity_id
_entity_poly.type
_entity_poly.pdbx_seq_one_letter_code
_entity_poly.pdbx_strand_id
1 'polypeptide(L)'
;MAAEVESMFYVRKAPWHGLGTKVEDAPTSEEALKLAGLNWDVWQEKIYTGDGIVVNDYYANIRSSDHKVLGVVSGRYQIVQNRDAFAFTDELLGKGVQYETAGSLKEGRKSGFWQSSPNSTAL
;
A
#
# COMPACT_ATOMS: atom_id res chain seq x y z
N MET A 1 14.60 15.35 -6.53
CA MET A 1 14.36 13.91 -6.27
C MET A 1 13.00 13.57 -6.85
N ALA A 2 12.90 12.58 -7.74
CA ALA A 2 11.61 12.12 -8.26
C ALA A 2 10.87 11.35 -7.15
N ALA A 3 9.58 11.61 -6.97
CA ALA A 3 8.79 10.95 -5.93
C ALA A 3 8.38 9.51 -6.27
N GLU A 4 8.52 9.09 -7.53
CA GLU A 4 8.23 7.71 -8.01
C GLU A 4 6.81 7.24 -7.66
N VAL A 5 5.84 8.16 -7.73
CA VAL A 5 4.44 7.88 -7.36
C VAL A 5 3.77 7.09 -8.48
N GLU A 6 3.25 5.91 -8.15
CA GLU A 6 2.42 5.11 -9.05
C GLU A 6 0.94 5.48 -8.90
N SER A 7 0.43 5.46 -7.67
CA SER A 7 -0.95 5.83 -7.35
C SER A 7 -1.01 6.39 -5.92
N MET A 8 -1.78 7.45 -5.69
CA MET A 8 -1.91 8.05 -4.36
C MET A 8 -3.20 8.87 -4.26
N PHE A 9 -3.81 8.93 -3.08
CA PHE A 9 -4.77 9.98 -2.72
C PHE A 9 -4.27 10.78 -1.52
N TYR A 10 -4.76 12.01 -1.38
CA TYR A 10 -4.52 12.85 -0.20
C TYR A 10 -5.75 13.70 0.14
N VAL A 11 -5.87 14.10 1.40
CA VAL A 11 -6.94 14.95 1.94
C VAL A 11 -6.32 16.26 2.43
N ARG A 12 -7.01 17.38 2.18
CA ARG A 12 -6.61 18.77 2.54
C ARG A 12 -5.35 19.31 1.85
N LYS A 13 -4.15 18.83 2.19
CA LYS A 13 -2.88 19.44 1.76
C LYS A 13 -2.17 18.57 0.73
N ALA A 14 -1.81 19.18 -0.41
CA ALA A 14 -1.07 18.49 -1.45
C ALA A 14 0.31 18.04 -0.94
N PRO A 15 0.75 16.82 -1.27
CA PRO A 15 2.10 16.37 -0.97
C PRO A 15 3.12 17.23 -1.71
N TRP A 16 4.38 17.26 -1.22
CA TRP A 16 5.46 18.12 -1.75
C TRP A 16 5.74 17.92 -3.25
N HIS A 17 5.40 16.76 -3.81
CA HIS A 17 5.56 16.42 -5.22
C HIS A 17 4.30 16.71 -6.07
N GLY A 18 3.18 17.09 -5.46
CA GLY A 18 1.94 17.47 -6.15
C GLY A 18 1.23 16.33 -6.93
N LEU A 19 1.59 15.07 -6.69
CA LEU A 19 1.00 13.90 -7.37
C LEU A 19 -0.02 13.22 -6.44
N GLY A 20 -1.08 12.66 -7.03
CA GLY A 20 -2.16 11.97 -6.32
C GLY A 20 -3.52 12.67 -6.47
N THR A 21 -4.58 11.96 -6.13
CA THR A 21 -5.96 12.46 -6.21
C THR A 21 -6.34 13.17 -4.91
N LYS A 22 -6.72 14.45 -5.00
CA LYS A 22 -7.31 15.17 -3.85
C LYS A 22 -8.71 14.63 -3.58
N VAL A 23 -8.97 14.25 -2.34
CA VAL A 23 -10.31 13.82 -1.87
C VAL A 23 -10.81 14.86 -0.86
N GLU A 24 -12.09 15.22 -0.94
CA GLU A 24 -12.67 16.28 -0.10
C GLU A 24 -12.85 15.86 1.37
N ASP A 25 -13.30 14.61 1.59
CA ASP A 25 -13.46 14.01 2.91
C ASP A 25 -12.61 12.75 3.04
N ALA A 26 -12.27 12.39 4.27
CA ALA A 26 -11.51 11.19 4.55
C ALA A 26 -12.37 9.94 4.32
N PRO A 27 -12.04 9.13 3.31
CA PRO A 27 -12.82 7.97 2.94
C PRO A 27 -12.73 6.87 4.01
N THR A 28 -13.72 5.98 4.04
CA THR A 28 -13.61 4.71 4.78
C THR A 28 -12.43 3.88 4.25
N SER A 29 -11.92 2.91 5.00
CA SER A 29 -10.83 2.03 4.55
C SER A 29 -11.04 1.42 3.17
N GLU A 30 -12.26 0.95 2.90
CA GLU A 30 -12.60 0.35 1.62
C GLU A 30 -12.53 1.37 0.47
N GLU A 31 -13.06 2.57 0.69
CA GLU A 31 -13.01 3.66 -0.29
C GLU A 31 -11.58 4.19 -0.46
N ALA A 32 -10.81 4.29 0.63
CA ALA A 32 -9.41 4.69 0.64
C ALA A 32 -8.55 3.74 -0.21
N LEU A 33 -8.75 2.42 -0.07
CA LEU A 33 -8.07 1.41 -0.87
C LEU A 33 -8.35 1.56 -2.36
N LYS A 34 -9.61 1.80 -2.73
CA LYS A 34 -10.02 2.00 -4.13
C LYS A 34 -9.45 3.30 -4.69
N LEU A 35 -9.57 4.40 -3.96
CA LEU A 35 -9.07 5.72 -4.36
C LEU A 35 -7.54 5.75 -4.47
N ALA A 36 -6.83 5.02 -3.61
CA ALA A 36 -5.38 4.86 -3.65
C ALA A 36 -4.90 3.95 -4.80
N GLY A 37 -5.79 3.22 -5.48
CA GLY A 37 -5.41 2.19 -6.44
C GLY A 37 -4.70 0.99 -5.79
N LEU A 38 -4.99 0.71 -4.52
CA LEU A 38 -4.36 -0.36 -3.72
C LEU A 38 -5.22 -1.63 -3.60
N ASN A 39 -6.36 -1.67 -4.30
CA ASN A 39 -7.27 -2.82 -4.34
C ASN A 39 -6.75 -3.96 -5.24
N TRP A 40 -5.55 -4.44 -4.95
CA TRP A 40 -4.93 -5.60 -5.55
C TRP A 40 -4.36 -6.49 -4.46
N ASP A 41 -4.29 -7.78 -4.78
CA ASP A 41 -3.73 -8.79 -3.90
C ASP A 41 -2.29 -9.09 -4.29
N VAL A 42 -1.54 -9.64 -3.34
CA VAL A 42 -0.19 -10.17 -3.55
C VAL A 42 -0.22 -11.68 -3.33
N TRP A 43 0.42 -12.44 -4.22
CA TRP A 43 0.77 -13.84 -3.97
C TRP A 43 2.27 -14.07 -4.11
N GLN A 44 2.74 -15.22 -3.66
CA GLN A 44 4.13 -15.63 -3.74
C GLN A 44 4.32 -16.72 -4.78
N GLU A 45 5.34 -16.57 -5.63
CA GLU A 45 5.79 -17.59 -6.57
C GLU A 45 7.23 -18.01 -6.30
N LYS A 46 7.55 -19.28 -6.62
CA LYS A 46 8.91 -19.80 -6.52
C LYS A 46 9.80 -19.13 -7.56
N ILE A 47 11.06 -18.91 -7.18
CA ILE A 47 12.07 -18.36 -8.08
C ILE A 47 12.92 -19.50 -8.63
N TYR A 48 13.22 -19.42 -9.92
CA TYR A 48 14.12 -20.33 -10.60
C TYR A 48 15.26 -19.53 -11.24
N THR A 49 16.46 -20.11 -11.23
CA THR A 49 17.58 -19.62 -12.03
C THR A 49 17.32 -19.83 -13.52
N GLY A 50 18.12 -19.21 -14.40
CA GLY A 50 17.94 -19.34 -15.85
C GLY A 50 18.08 -20.78 -16.38
N ASP A 51 18.76 -21.65 -15.63
CA ASP A 51 18.93 -23.09 -15.87
C ASP A 51 17.88 -23.96 -15.13
N GLY A 52 16.88 -23.36 -14.50
CA GLY A 52 15.74 -24.06 -13.90
C GLY A 52 15.96 -24.58 -12.47
N ILE A 53 17.04 -24.20 -11.81
CA ILE A 53 17.28 -24.56 -10.40
C ILE A 53 16.39 -23.70 -9.51
N VAL A 54 15.61 -24.34 -8.64
CA VAL A 54 14.78 -23.63 -7.66
C VAL A 54 15.66 -22.94 -6.61
N VAL A 55 15.41 -21.66 -6.37
CA VAL A 55 16.03 -20.91 -5.27
C VAL A 55 15.21 -21.20 -4.00
N ASN A 56 15.66 -22.17 -3.21
CA ASN A 56 14.96 -22.59 -2.00
C ASN A 56 14.84 -21.43 -1.00
N ASP A 57 13.74 -21.42 -0.25
CA ASP A 57 13.42 -20.41 0.77
C ASP A 57 13.32 -18.96 0.27
N TYR A 58 13.21 -18.73 -1.05
CA TYR A 58 12.95 -17.42 -1.63
C TYR A 58 11.75 -17.44 -2.57
N TYR A 59 10.98 -16.36 -2.52
CA TYR A 59 9.75 -16.19 -3.27
C TYR A 59 9.69 -14.80 -3.88
N ALA A 60 9.14 -14.71 -5.09
CA ALA A 60 8.77 -13.45 -5.70
C ALA A 60 7.36 -13.09 -5.26
N ASN A 61 7.18 -11.89 -4.70
CA ASN A 61 5.87 -11.31 -4.46
C ASN A 61 5.33 -10.74 -5.77
N ILE A 62 4.19 -11.23 -6.21
CA ILE A 62 3.56 -10.89 -7.48
C ILE A 62 2.24 -10.16 -7.22
N ARG A 63 2.03 -9.04 -7.91
CA ARG A 63 0.79 -8.27 -7.84
C ARG A 63 -0.29 -8.87 -8.74
N SER A 64 -1.53 -8.91 -8.24
CA SER A 64 -2.65 -9.51 -8.96
C SER A 64 -3.21 -8.76 -10.14
N SER A 65 -3.07 -7.44 -10.16
CA SER A 65 -3.65 -6.63 -11.23
C SER A 65 -2.91 -6.76 -12.56
N ASP A 66 -1.60 -6.99 -12.54
CA ASP A 66 -0.75 -6.95 -13.73
C ASP A 66 0.42 -7.94 -13.72
N HIS A 67 0.47 -8.87 -12.76
CA HIS A 67 1.53 -9.86 -12.59
C HIS A 67 2.93 -9.26 -12.38
N LYS A 68 3.02 -8.01 -11.93
CA LYS A 68 4.30 -7.36 -11.69
C LYS A 68 5.00 -7.93 -10.47
N VAL A 69 6.30 -8.18 -10.59
CA VAL A 69 7.15 -8.58 -9.47
C VAL A 69 7.42 -7.36 -8.57
N LEU A 70 6.86 -7.40 -7.38
CA LEU A 70 7.02 -6.36 -6.35
C LEU A 70 8.33 -6.51 -5.58
N GLY A 71 8.87 -7.72 -5.51
CA GLY A 71 10.16 -7.96 -4.85
C GLY A 71 10.39 -9.43 -4.55
N VAL A 72 11.60 -9.74 -4.11
CA VAL A 72 11.99 -11.07 -3.64
C VAL A 72 12.11 -11.05 -2.13
N VAL A 73 11.52 -12.04 -1.47
CA VAL A 73 11.53 -12.19 -0.02
C VAL A 73 11.97 -13.59 0.37
N SER A 74 12.54 -13.74 1.56
CA SER A 74 12.77 -15.07 2.14
C SER A 74 11.45 -15.67 2.64
N GLY A 75 11.35 -17.00 2.75
CA GLY A 75 10.17 -17.72 3.26
C GLY A 75 9.77 -17.42 4.70
N ARG A 76 10.55 -16.61 5.43
CA ARG A 76 10.19 -16.07 6.76
C ARG A 76 9.15 -14.95 6.70
N TYR A 77 8.96 -14.32 5.54
CA TYR A 77 8.01 -13.21 5.39
C TYR A 77 6.67 -13.72 4.91
N GLN A 78 5.61 -13.29 5.60
CA GLN A 78 4.23 -13.52 5.19
C GLN A 78 3.69 -12.32 4.44
N ILE A 79 2.77 -12.59 3.50
CA ILE A 79 2.06 -11.55 2.77
C ILE A 79 1.03 -10.93 3.71
N VAL A 80 1.07 -9.61 3.84
CA VAL A 80 -0.01 -8.81 4.43
C VAL A 80 -0.71 -8.10 3.28
N GLN A 81 -1.99 -8.41 3.03
CA GLN A 81 -2.72 -7.74 1.96
C GLN A 81 -3.01 -6.30 2.34
N ASN A 82 -3.09 -5.41 1.34
CA ASN A 82 -3.44 -4.00 1.58
C ASN A 82 -4.78 -3.90 2.33
N ARG A 83 -5.77 -4.75 1.99
CA ARG A 83 -7.06 -4.78 2.71
C ARG A 83 -6.92 -5.13 4.20
N ASP A 84 -6.05 -6.08 4.52
CA ASP A 84 -5.85 -6.54 5.89
C ASP A 84 -5.08 -5.48 6.70
N ALA A 85 -4.13 -4.79 6.06
CA ALA A 85 -3.39 -3.69 6.69
C ALA A 85 -4.31 -2.51 7.05
N PHE A 86 -5.25 -2.15 6.18
CA PHE A 86 -6.23 -1.09 6.45
C PHE A 86 -7.24 -1.53 7.51
N ALA A 87 -7.76 -2.76 7.43
CA ALA A 87 -8.70 -3.29 8.42
C ALA A 87 -8.09 -3.38 9.83
N PHE A 88 -6.82 -3.80 9.93
CA PHE A 88 -6.09 -3.83 11.20
C PHE A 88 -6.01 -2.43 11.84
N THR A 89 -5.77 -1.39 11.03
CA THR A 89 -5.72 -0.02 11.55
C THR A 89 -7.08 0.52 11.99
N ASP A 90 -8.17 0.11 11.35
CA ASP A 90 -9.52 0.50 11.79
C ASP A 90 -9.84 -0.09 13.18
N GLU A 91 -9.43 -1.34 13.42
CA GLU A 91 -9.63 -2.01 14.70
C GLU A 91 -8.81 -1.37 15.83
N LEU A 92 -7.57 -0.97 15.53
CA LEU A 92 -6.66 -0.38 16.50
C LEU A 92 -7.05 1.04 16.93
N LEU A 93 -7.70 1.80 16.05
CA LEU A 93 -7.96 3.23 16.23
C LEU A 93 -9.43 3.56 16.59
N GLY A 94 -10.33 2.59 16.44
CA GLY A 94 -11.75 2.73 16.77
C GLY A 94 -12.56 3.53 15.73
N LYS A 95 -13.90 3.56 15.89
CA LYS A 95 -14.79 4.30 14.99
C LYS A 95 -14.52 5.79 15.08
N GLY A 96 -14.01 6.40 14.00
CA GLY A 96 -13.84 7.86 13.89
C GLY A 96 -12.48 8.35 13.39
N VAL A 97 -11.55 7.45 13.05
CA VAL A 97 -10.29 7.85 12.40
C VAL A 97 -10.44 7.95 10.89
N GLN A 98 -9.76 8.94 10.34
CA GLN A 98 -9.89 9.43 8.97
C GLN A 98 -8.54 9.28 8.25
N TYR A 99 -8.55 8.63 7.08
CA TYR A 99 -7.35 8.51 6.24
C TYR A 99 -7.04 9.85 5.57
N GLU A 100 -5.81 10.34 5.77
CA GLU A 100 -5.35 11.60 5.18
C GLU A 100 -4.60 11.39 3.87
N THR A 101 -3.86 10.29 3.72
CA THR A 101 -3.09 10.00 2.51
C THR A 101 -2.84 8.50 2.41
N ALA A 102 -2.97 7.91 1.23
CA ALA A 102 -2.47 6.56 0.96
C ALA A 102 -1.97 6.45 -0.47
N GLY A 103 -0.97 5.60 -0.70
CA GLY A 103 -0.46 5.40 -2.05
C GLY A 103 0.58 4.30 -2.20
N SER A 104 0.85 4.01 -3.48
CA SER A 104 1.91 3.17 -4.00
C SER A 104 3.02 4.02 -4.61
N LEU A 105 4.26 3.70 -4.26
CA LEU A 105 5.49 4.25 -4.80
C LEU A 105 6.32 3.12 -5.41
N LYS A 106 7.16 3.47 -6.39
CA LYS A 106 8.07 2.54 -7.08
C LYS A 106 7.33 1.33 -7.64
N GLU A 107 6.22 1.56 -8.33
CA GLU A 107 5.47 0.49 -9.03
C GLU A 107 4.98 -0.63 -8.10
N GLY A 108 4.47 -0.28 -6.91
CA GLY A 108 3.91 -1.24 -5.96
C GLY A 108 4.92 -1.78 -4.95
N ARG A 109 6.22 -1.53 -5.16
CA ARG A 109 7.28 -2.03 -4.26
C ARG A 109 7.29 -1.35 -2.90
N LYS A 110 6.69 -0.17 -2.79
CA LYS A 110 6.45 0.52 -1.52
C LYS A 110 5.03 1.04 -1.49
N SER A 111 4.18 0.46 -0.64
CA SER A 111 2.86 1.00 -0.35
C SER A 111 2.80 1.47 1.12
N GLY A 112 1.95 2.47 1.38
CA GLY A 112 1.76 2.98 2.74
C GLY A 112 0.61 3.97 2.81
N PHE A 113 0.18 4.26 4.03
CA PHE A 113 -0.90 5.20 4.31
C PHE A 113 -0.64 5.94 5.63
N TRP A 114 -1.24 7.13 5.75
CA TRP A 114 -1.21 8.01 6.91
C TRP A 114 -2.65 8.39 7.28
N GLN A 115 -2.91 8.42 8.59
CA GLN A 115 -4.20 8.74 9.18
C GLN A 115 -4.02 9.84 10.22
N SER A 116 -5.06 10.64 10.45
CA SER A 116 -5.11 11.58 11.57
C SER A 116 -6.40 11.43 12.37
N SER A 117 -6.30 11.74 13.66
CA SER A 117 -7.47 11.86 14.53
C SER A 117 -8.04 13.28 14.42
N PRO A 118 -9.37 13.46 14.36
CA PRO A 118 -9.99 14.78 14.35
C PRO A 118 -9.70 15.63 15.60
N ASN A 119 -9.15 15.06 16.68
CA ASN A 119 -8.93 15.73 17.97
C ASN A 119 -7.47 16.13 18.25
N SER A 120 -6.61 16.26 17.24
CA SER A 120 -5.28 16.89 17.46
C SER A 120 -5.41 18.42 17.49
N THR A 121 -5.91 18.95 18.61
CA THR A 121 -5.57 20.32 19.00
C THR A 121 -4.09 20.28 19.40
N ALA A 122 -3.24 20.91 18.61
CA ALA A 122 -1.87 21.18 18.99
C ALA A 122 -1.88 21.96 20.32
N LEU A 123 -1.31 21.36 21.37
CA LEU A 123 -0.75 22.08 22.50
C LEU A 123 0.74 22.32 22.23
#